data_AF-A0A9Q9FBJ7-F1
#
_entry.id   AF-A0A9Q9FBJ7-F1
#
_cell.length_a   1.000
_cell.length_b   1.000
_cell.length_c   1.000
_cell.angle_alpha   90.00
_cell.angle_beta   90.00
_cell.angle_gamma   90.00
#
_symmetry.space_group_name_H-M   'P 1'
#
loop_
_entity.id
_entity.type
_entity.pdbx_description
1 polymer ?
#
loop_
_entity_poly.entity_id
_entity_poly.type
_entity_poly.pdbx_seq_one_letter_code
_entity_poly.pdbx_strand_id
1 'polypeptide(L)'
;MGVEARVPFLSSRFVDYAMGIKPEIRMIPSSLDDSGRMCEKYLLRKAFCDGILPSCVVWRQKEQFSDGVGYDWIDKLKEETSRRVSDKEFSMAGEIYKYNTPKTKEGFYYRKIYSEMFGEAGMKTIQLWVPRVDWGCDDDPSGRAQKEHISSVSSVLKDIR
;
A
#
# COMPACT_ATOMS: atom_id res chain seq x y z
N MET A 1 7.32 -21.10 -8.57
CA MET A 1 7.89 -20.43 -9.76
C MET A 1 9.32 -20.04 -9.42
N GLY A 2 10.34 -20.61 -10.07
CA GLY A 2 11.75 -20.35 -9.78
C GLY A 2 12.27 -19.09 -10.47
N VAL A 3 11.73 -17.92 -10.09
CA VAL A 3 12.08 -16.62 -10.67
C VAL A 3 12.85 -15.79 -9.63
N GLU A 4 13.98 -15.21 -10.04
CA GLU A 4 14.77 -14.30 -9.21
C GLU A 4 14.25 -12.86 -9.33
N ALA A 5 13.72 -12.31 -8.24
CA ALA A 5 13.33 -10.91 -8.18
C ALA A 5 14.55 -10.01 -7.92
N ARG A 6 14.76 -9.01 -8.79
CA ARG A 6 15.79 -7.97 -8.60
C ARG A 6 15.13 -6.65 -8.25
N VAL A 7 15.66 -5.97 -7.24
CA VAL A 7 15.11 -4.74 -6.65
C VAL A 7 16.16 -3.62 -6.66
N PRO A 8 16.41 -2.94 -7.80
CA PRO A 8 17.52 -1.99 -7.94
C PRO A 8 17.50 -0.84 -6.92
N PHE A 9 16.29 -0.38 -6.54
CA PHE A 9 16.09 0.66 -5.52
C PHE A 9 16.54 0.26 -4.11
N LEU A 10 16.80 -1.02 -3.85
CA LEU A 10 17.32 -1.53 -2.58
C LEU A 10 18.81 -1.94 -2.66
N SER A 11 19.51 -1.59 -3.74
CA SER A 11 20.97 -1.76 -3.78
C SER A 11 21.64 -0.88 -2.73
N SER A 12 22.65 -1.41 -2.03
CA SER A 12 23.37 -0.68 -0.96
C SER A 12 23.84 0.69 -1.41
N ARG A 13 24.53 0.76 -2.56
CA ARG A 13 25.02 2.02 -3.14
C ARG A 13 23.90 3.03 -3.40
N PHE A 14 22.75 2.58 -3.88
CA PHE A 14 21.62 3.50 -4.12
C PHE A 14 21.00 3.96 -2.80
N VAL A 15 20.81 3.06 -1.84
CA VAL A 15 20.27 3.39 -0.52
C VAL A 15 21.19 4.38 0.20
N ASP A 16 22.50 4.14 0.23
CA ASP A 16 23.47 5.04 0.85
C ASP A 16 23.41 6.44 0.24
N TYR A 17 23.36 6.51 -1.10
CA TYR A 17 23.20 7.78 -1.80
C TYR A 17 21.88 8.46 -1.46
N ALA A 18 20.75 7.75 -1.60
CA ALA A 18 19.42 8.31 -1.40
C ALA A 18 19.16 8.74 0.05
N MET A 19 19.73 8.03 1.02
CA MET A 19 19.63 8.35 2.45
C MET A 19 20.57 9.48 2.88
N GLY A 20 21.67 9.70 2.16
CA GLY A 20 22.57 10.85 2.35
C GLY A 20 21.98 12.19 1.87
N ILE A 21 20.90 12.17 1.09
CA ILE A 21 20.20 13.38 0.65
C ILE A 21 19.47 14.01 1.84
N LYS A 22 19.75 15.29 2.06
CA LYS A 22 19.09 16.13 3.07
C LYS A 22 17.56 15.92 3.04
N PRO A 23 16.92 15.57 4.17
CA PRO A 23 15.49 15.27 4.22
C PRO A 23 14.63 16.37 3.60
N GLU A 24 14.99 17.63 3.78
CA GLU A 24 14.25 18.79 3.27
C GLU A 24 14.13 18.78 1.73
N ILE A 25 15.11 18.20 1.04
CA ILE A 25 15.12 18.06 -0.43
C ILE A 25 14.22 16.89 -0.88
N ARG A 26 13.99 15.90 0.00
CA ARG A 26 13.14 14.73 -0.28
C ARG A 26 11.68 14.96 0.06
N MET A 27 11.38 16.01 0.83
CA MET A 27 10.00 16.41 1.12
C MET A 27 9.26 16.81 -0.15
N ILE A 28 7.94 16.62 -0.13
CA ILE A 28 7.08 17.15 -1.19
C ILE A 28 7.18 18.69 -1.13
N PRO A 29 7.43 19.37 -2.26
CA PRO A 29 7.47 20.83 -2.29
C PRO A 29 6.18 21.43 -1.71
N SER A 30 6.30 22.49 -0.91
CA SER A 30 5.15 23.17 -0.28
C SER A 30 4.36 24.06 -1.24
N SER A 31 4.86 24.26 -2.45
CA SER A 31 4.23 25.03 -3.51
C SER A 31 4.44 24.32 -4.85
N LEU A 32 3.57 24.63 -5.82
CA LEU A 32 3.78 24.20 -7.21
C LEU A 32 5.13 24.72 -7.71
N ASP A 33 5.83 23.90 -8.49
CA ASP A 33 6.99 24.37 -9.24
C ASP A 33 6.57 25.29 -10.40
N ASP A 34 7.55 25.84 -11.14
CA ASP A 34 7.30 26.69 -12.33
C ASP A 34 6.44 26.01 -13.40
N SER A 35 6.30 24.68 -13.33
CA SER A 35 5.49 23.87 -14.24
C SER A 35 4.12 23.47 -13.67
N GLY A 36 3.75 24.04 -12.51
CA GLY A 36 2.46 23.79 -11.86
C GLY A 36 2.35 22.41 -11.19
N ARG A 37 3.46 21.79 -10.77
CA ARG A 37 3.48 20.39 -10.30
C ARG A 37 3.87 20.26 -8.83
N MET A 38 3.14 19.39 -8.12
CA MET A 38 3.43 18.94 -6.75
C MET A 38 3.03 17.47 -6.65
N CYS A 39 3.97 16.58 -6.35
CA CYS A 39 3.74 15.13 -6.34
C CYS A 39 4.76 14.43 -5.44
N GLU A 40 4.39 13.30 -4.83
CA GLU A 40 5.29 12.48 -4.04
C GLU A 40 6.49 11.98 -4.87
N LYS A 41 7.62 11.76 -4.20
CA LYS A 41 8.88 11.38 -4.85
C LYS A 41 9.33 12.40 -5.91
N TYR A 42 9.04 13.69 -5.70
CA TYR A 42 9.33 14.78 -6.63
C TYR A 42 10.77 14.77 -7.15
N LEU A 43 11.75 14.66 -6.25
CA LEU A 43 13.17 14.61 -6.61
C LEU A 43 13.49 13.46 -7.59
N LEU A 44 12.90 12.28 -7.34
CA LEU A 44 13.04 11.13 -8.23
C LEU A 44 12.39 11.43 -9.58
N ARG A 45 11.18 12.00 -9.60
CA ARG A 45 10.48 12.33 -10.86
C ARG A 45 11.25 13.34 -11.71
N LYS A 46 11.84 14.37 -11.09
CA LYS A 46 12.72 15.34 -11.78
C LYS A 46 13.96 14.68 -12.38
N ALA A 47 14.57 13.71 -11.70
CA ALA A 47 15.73 13.00 -12.25
C ALA A 47 15.42 12.20 -13.54
N PHE A 48 14.14 11.97 -13.86
CA PHE A 48 13.70 11.21 -15.04
C PHE A 48 12.81 12.02 -16.00
N CYS A 49 12.62 13.34 -15.80
CA CYS A 49 11.73 14.13 -16.64
C CYS A 49 12.29 14.51 -18.01
N ASP A 50 13.61 14.38 -18.21
CA ASP A 50 14.30 14.82 -19.42
C ASP A 50 14.32 13.73 -20.50
N GLY A 51 13.13 13.33 -20.95
CA GLY A 51 12.94 12.46 -22.12
C GLY A 51 13.12 10.95 -21.89
N ILE A 52 13.44 10.51 -20.67
CA ILE A 52 13.54 9.07 -20.34
C ILE A 52 12.14 8.43 -20.31
N LEU A 53 11.14 9.16 -19.82
CA LEU A 53 9.76 8.71 -19.73
C LEU A 53 8.79 9.81 -20.22
N PRO A 54 7.62 9.45 -20.78
CA PRO A 54 6.58 10.41 -21.12
C PRO A 54 6.15 11.23 -19.90
N SER A 55 5.91 12.54 -20.09
CA SER A 55 5.51 13.44 -19.00
C SER A 55 4.28 12.95 -18.23
N CYS A 56 3.30 12.36 -18.93
CA CYS A 56 2.10 11.80 -18.29
C CYS A 56 2.42 10.65 -17.31
N VAL A 57 3.50 9.89 -17.53
CA VAL A 57 3.96 8.81 -16.65
C VAL A 57 4.78 9.38 -15.50
N VAL A 58 5.73 10.29 -15.81
CA VAL A 58 6.61 10.92 -14.81
C VAL A 58 5.84 11.67 -13.75
N TRP A 59 4.67 12.22 -14.09
CA TRP A 59 3.86 13.04 -13.19
C TRP A 59 2.53 12.40 -12.81
N ARG A 60 2.36 11.10 -13.11
CA ARG A 60 1.18 10.35 -12.68
C ARG A 60 1.15 10.24 -11.15
N GLN A 61 0.01 10.59 -10.56
CA GLN A 61 -0.24 10.42 -9.13
C GLN A 61 -0.11 8.95 -8.71
N LYS A 62 0.41 8.71 -7.49
CA LYS A 62 0.49 7.35 -6.94
C LYS A 62 -0.90 6.78 -6.70
N GLU A 63 -1.19 5.71 -7.42
CA GLU A 63 -2.30 4.79 -7.15
C GLU A 63 -1.84 3.70 -6.18
N GLN A 64 -2.61 3.41 -5.13
CA GLN A 64 -2.30 2.27 -4.25
C GLN A 64 -2.45 0.95 -5.01
N PHE A 65 -1.68 -0.08 -4.62
CA PHE A 65 -1.66 -1.34 -5.37
C PHE A 65 -3.02 -2.05 -5.40
N SER A 66 -3.78 -1.94 -4.31
CA SER A 66 -5.13 -2.49 -4.20
C SER A 66 -6.07 -1.92 -5.27
N ASP A 67 -5.96 -0.61 -5.52
CA ASP A 67 -6.85 0.10 -6.45
C ASP A 67 -6.33 -0.03 -7.90
N GLY A 68 -5.02 -0.05 -8.07
CA GLY A 68 -4.38 -0.24 -9.38
C GLY A 68 -4.52 -1.64 -9.98
N VAL A 69 -4.80 -2.67 -9.16
CA VAL A 69 -5.07 -4.05 -9.62
C VAL A 69 -6.55 -4.24 -9.99
N GLY A 70 -7.45 -3.47 -9.37
CA GLY A 70 -8.89 -3.45 -9.67
C GLY A 70 -9.76 -3.62 -8.43
N TYR A 71 -10.78 -2.77 -8.30
CA TYR A 71 -11.66 -2.73 -7.12
C TYR A 71 -12.40 -4.05 -6.85
N ASP A 72 -12.84 -4.73 -7.90
CA ASP A 72 -13.55 -6.02 -7.83
C ASP A 72 -12.76 -7.12 -7.12
N TRP A 73 -11.42 -7.06 -7.19
CA TRP A 73 -10.57 -8.06 -6.55
C TRP A 73 -10.71 -8.04 -5.04
N ILE A 74 -10.69 -6.85 -4.44
CA ILE A 74 -10.80 -6.66 -2.99
C ILE A 74 -12.19 -7.07 -2.52
N ASP A 75 -13.23 -6.67 -3.24
CA ASP A 75 -14.61 -6.95 -2.84
C ASP A 75 -14.90 -8.46 -2.88
N LYS A 76 -14.42 -9.18 -3.91
CA LYS A 76 -14.51 -10.65 -3.97
C LYS A 76 -13.74 -11.34 -2.85
N LEU A 77 -12.59 -10.79 -2.45
CA LEU A 77 -11.79 -11.34 -1.36
C LEU A 77 -12.51 -11.20 -0.01
N LYS A 78 -13.15 -10.05 0.24
CA LYS A 78 -13.99 -9.83 1.42
C LYS A 78 -15.22 -10.73 1.42
N GLU A 79 -15.88 -10.91 0.27
CA GLU A 79 -17.02 -11.82 0.13
C GLU A 79 -16.64 -13.27 0.43
N GLU A 80 -15.59 -13.78 -0.20
CA GLU A 80 -15.16 -15.18 -0.04
C GLU A 80 -14.68 -15.46 1.38
N THR A 81 -13.92 -14.55 1.99
CA THR A 81 -13.47 -14.72 3.38
C THR A 81 -14.63 -14.61 4.37
N SER A 82 -15.64 -13.77 4.10
CA SER A 82 -16.86 -13.70 4.92
C SER A 82 -17.69 -14.98 4.85
N ARG A 83 -17.67 -15.69 3.71
CA ARG A 83 -18.31 -17.00 3.55
C ARG A 83 -17.54 -18.13 4.23
N ARG A 84 -16.21 -18.03 4.30
CA ARG A 84 -15.34 -19.06 4.91
C ARG A 84 -15.13 -18.92 6.41
N VAL A 85 -15.43 -17.76 6.98
CA VAL A 85 -15.31 -17.51 8.42
C VAL A 85 -16.68 -17.17 8.98
N SER A 86 -17.22 -18.09 9.77
CA SER A 86 -18.51 -17.86 10.43
C SER A 86 -18.40 -16.79 11.52
N ASP A 87 -19.50 -16.09 11.82
CA ASP A 87 -19.53 -15.10 12.90
C ASP A 87 -19.19 -15.72 14.26
N LYS A 88 -19.57 -16.98 14.47
CA LYS A 88 -19.26 -17.75 15.68
C LYS A 88 -17.77 -18.04 15.80
N GLU A 89 -17.10 -18.44 14.72
CA GLU A 89 -15.64 -18.62 14.76
C GLU A 89 -14.93 -17.29 14.98
N PHE A 90 -15.40 -16.23 14.32
CA PHE A 90 -14.79 -14.92 14.43
C PHE A 90 -14.97 -14.30 15.82
N SER A 91 -16.10 -14.52 16.51
CA SER A 91 -16.29 -14.04 17.88
C SER A 91 -15.31 -14.65 18.88
N MET A 92 -14.81 -15.85 18.59
CA MET A 92 -13.80 -16.55 19.39
C MET A 92 -12.36 -16.14 19.03
N ALA A 93 -12.14 -15.19 18.10
CA ALA A 93 -10.81 -14.83 17.61
C ALA A 93 -9.83 -14.41 18.72
N GLY A 94 -10.30 -13.66 19.72
CA GLY A 94 -9.47 -13.24 20.86
C GLY A 94 -9.04 -14.39 21.78
N GLU A 95 -9.85 -15.46 21.84
CA GLU A 95 -9.54 -16.66 22.61
C GLU A 95 -8.55 -17.55 21.86
N ILE A 96 -8.77 -17.73 20.56
CA ILE A 96 -7.97 -18.60 19.69
C ILE A 96 -6.61 -17.96 19.39
N TYR A 97 -6.60 -16.66 19.08
CA TYR A 97 -5.41 -15.93 18.64
C TYR A 97 -5.08 -14.78 19.59
N LYS A 98 -4.40 -15.08 20.70
CA LYS A 98 -4.00 -14.09 21.72
C LYS A 98 -2.98 -13.05 21.22
N TYR A 99 -2.08 -13.45 20.32
CA TYR A 99 -1.09 -12.55 19.73
C TYR A 99 -1.53 -12.11 18.33
N ASN A 100 -1.51 -10.80 18.05
CA ASN A 100 -1.99 -10.19 16.81
C ASN A 100 -3.39 -10.71 16.43
N THR A 101 -4.35 -10.56 17.35
CA THR A 101 -5.74 -10.98 17.14
C THR A 101 -6.30 -10.32 15.88
N PRO A 102 -6.83 -11.10 14.92
CA PRO A 102 -7.43 -10.55 13.72
C PRO A 102 -8.65 -9.67 14.03
N LYS A 103 -8.72 -8.50 13.39
CA LYS A 103 -9.84 -7.54 13.55
C LYS A 103 -10.91 -7.65 12.45
N THR A 104 -10.64 -8.43 11.40
CA THR A 104 -11.56 -8.66 10.28
C THR A 104 -11.63 -10.15 9.96
N LYS A 105 -12.74 -10.59 9.34
CA LYS A 105 -12.88 -11.98 8.87
C LYS A 105 -11.83 -12.35 7.83
N GLU A 106 -11.44 -11.42 6.97
CA GLU A 106 -10.34 -11.57 6.02
C GLU A 106 -9.02 -11.85 6.74
N GLY A 107 -8.66 -11.01 7.71
CA GLY A 107 -7.47 -11.21 8.54
C GLY A 107 -7.52 -12.52 9.34
N PHE A 108 -8.71 -12.92 9.82
CA PHE A 108 -8.91 -14.19 10.50
C PHE A 108 -8.64 -15.37 9.58
N TYR A 109 -9.13 -15.30 8.34
CA TYR A 109 -8.92 -16.33 7.33
C TYR A 109 -7.43 -16.49 7.00
N TYR A 110 -6.70 -15.40 6.79
CA TYR A 110 -5.24 -15.45 6.58
C TYR A 110 -4.51 -15.98 7.80
N ARG A 111 -4.93 -15.56 9.00
CA ARG A 111 -4.33 -16.05 10.24
C ARG A 111 -4.55 -17.55 10.42
N LYS A 112 -5.72 -18.08 10.05
CA LYS A 112 -6.01 -19.51 10.08
C LYS A 112 -5.06 -20.28 9.17
N ILE A 113 -4.95 -19.88 7.90
CA ILE A 113 -4.02 -20.50 6.92
C ILE A 113 -2.58 -20.44 7.42
N TYR A 114 -2.13 -19.27 7.90
CA TYR A 114 -0.77 -19.10 8.39
C TYR A 114 -0.48 -20.02 9.59
N SER A 115 -1.42 -20.10 10.53
CA SER A 115 -1.29 -20.95 11.72
C SER A 115 -1.28 -22.44 11.35
N GLU A 116 -2.07 -22.86 10.35
CA GLU A 116 -2.06 -24.22 9.81
C GLU A 116 -0.70 -24.57 9.15
N MET A 117 -0.06 -23.62 8.49
CA MET A 117 1.21 -23.84 7.79
C MET A 117 2.45 -23.76 8.71
N PHE A 118 2.46 -22.86 9.68
CA PHE A 118 3.66 -22.49 10.44
C PHE A 118 3.52 -22.65 11.96
N GLY A 119 2.33 -23.02 12.44
CA GLY A 119 2.04 -23.19 13.86
C GLY A 119 2.26 -21.92 14.69
N GLU A 120 2.35 -22.10 16.00
CA GLU A 120 2.54 -20.99 16.95
C GLU A 120 3.96 -20.40 16.88
N ALA A 121 4.97 -21.20 16.52
CA ALA A 121 6.35 -20.73 16.43
C ALA A 121 6.53 -19.65 15.35
N GLY A 122 5.88 -19.81 14.18
CA GLY A 122 5.91 -18.81 13.11
C GLY A 122 5.37 -17.45 13.56
N MET A 123 4.37 -17.44 14.45
CA MET A 123 3.76 -16.21 14.93
C MET A 123 4.72 -15.28 15.67
N LYS A 124 5.73 -15.83 16.35
CA LYS A 124 6.73 -15.05 17.08
C LYS A 124 7.71 -14.33 16.15
N THR A 125 7.70 -14.65 14.86
CA THR A 125 8.62 -14.08 13.86
C THR A 125 8.01 -12.95 13.03
N ILE A 126 6.69 -12.73 13.15
CA ILE A 126 5.97 -11.75 12.34
C ILE A 126 5.38 -10.64 13.19
N GLN A 127 5.48 -9.40 12.71
CA GLN A 127 4.75 -8.27 13.27
C GLN A 127 3.54 -7.97 12.39
N LEU A 128 2.42 -7.63 13.02
CA LEU A 128 1.26 -7.12 12.29
C LEU A 128 1.58 -5.70 11.83
N TRP A 129 1.63 -5.48 10.53
CA TRP A 129 1.71 -4.13 9.98
C TRP A 129 0.37 -3.43 10.17
N VAL A 130 0.40 -2.24 10.74
CA VAL A 130 -0.76 -1.37 10.93
C VAL A 130 -0.46 0.01 10.34
N PRO A 131 -1.46 0.68 9.75
CA PRO A 131 -1.32 2.09 9.37
C PRO A 131 -0.85 2.95 10.55
N ARG A 132 -0.23 4.09 10.24
CA ARG A 132 0.23 5.08 11.22
C ARG A 132 -0.97 5.84 11.81
N VAL A 133 -1.79 5.12 12.58
CA VAL A 133 -2.95 5.68 13.30
C VAL A 133 -2.52 6.78 14.28
N ASP A 134 -1.26 6.72 14.75
CA ASP A 134 -0.62 7.78 15.54
C ASP A 134 -0.54 9.12 14.80
N TRP A 135 -0.66 9.12 13.47
CA TRP A 135 -0.65 10.30 12.60
C TRP A 135 -2.06 10.69 12.12
N GLY A 136 -3.11 10.09 12.70
CA GLY A 136 -4.49 10.32 12.30
C GLY A 136 -4.91 9.61 11.00
N CYS A 137 -4.13 8.61 10.56
CA CYS A 137 -4.52 7.74 9.46
C CYS A 137 -5.64 6.79 9.87
N ASP A 138 -6.49 6.43 8.90
CA ASP A 138 -7.49 5.38 9.05
C ASP A 138 -6.82 4.03 9.37
N ASP A 139 -7.49 3.15 10.11
CA ASP A 139 -6.96 1.83 10.45
C ASP A 139 -7.19 0.79 9.34
N ASP A 140 -8.05 1.10 8.35
CA ASP A 140 -8.17 0.35 7.11
C ASP A 140 -6.91 0.55 6.24
N PRO A 141 -6.13 -0.52 6.00
CA PRO A 141 -4.91 -0.44 5.20
C PRO A 141 -5.16 -0.33 3.70
N SER A 142 -6.42 -0.39 3.24
CA SER A 142 -6.76 -0.31 1.82
C SER A 142 -6.66 1.11 1.28
N GLY A 143 -6.34 1.23 -0.02
CA GLY A 143 -6.21 2.55 -0.66
C GLY A 143 -7.47 3.38 -0.73
N ARG A 144 -8.62 2.73 -0.49
CA ARG A 144 -9.95 3.38 -0.36
C ARG A 144 -10.01 4.35 0.81
N ALA A 145 -9.24 4.15 1.87
CA ALA A 145 -9.23 5.04 3.03
C ALA A 145 -8.41 6.33 2.81
N GLN A 146 -7.64 6.42 1.71
CA GLN A 146 -6.77 7.56 1.45
C GLN A 146 -7.52 8.70 0.73
N LYS A 147 -7.74 9.80 1.46
CA LYS A 147 -8.52 10.98 1.01
C LYS A 147 -7.97 11.72 -0.22
N GLU A 148 -6.72 11.49 -0.60
CA GLU A 148 -6.10 12.17 -1.75
C GLU A 148 -6.51 11.58 -3.12
N HIS A 149 -7.41 10.58 -3.12
CA HIS A 149 -7.92 9.87 -4.30
C HIS A 149 -9.15 10.53 -4.96
N ILE A 150 -9.26 11.87 -4.93
CA ILE A 150 -10.47 12.56 -5.44
C ILE A 150 -10.21 13.46 -6.66
N SER A 151 -8.97 13.60 -7.15
CA SER A 151 -8.73 14.53 -8.27
C SER A 151 -8.58 13.91 -9.67
N SER A 152 -8.38 12.59 -9.83
CA SER A 152 -8.02 12.01 -11.15
C SER A 152 -9.16 11.27 -11.87
N VAL A 153 -10.13 10.70 -11.14
CA VAL A 153 -11.18 9.87 -11.79
C VAL A 153 -12.27 10.73 -12.46
N SER A 154 -12.58 11.90 -11.89
CA SER A 154 -13.62 12.80 -12.42
C SER A 154 -13.21 13.54 -13.70
N SER A 155 -11.91 13.79 -13.90
CA SER A 155 -11.40 14.48 -15.09
C SER A 155 -11.29 13.55 -16.30
N VAL A 156 -10.82 12.31 -16.10
CA VAL A 156 -10.69 11.33 -17.20
C VAL A 156 -12.05 10.92 -17.79
N LEU A 157 -13.12 10.90 -16.98
CA LEU A 157 -14.48 10.60 -17.46
C LEU A 157 -15.17 11.77 -18.16
N LYS A 158 -14.66 13.00 -18.06
CA LYS A 158 -15.19 14.16 -18.79
C LYS A 158 -14.66 14.25 -20.23
N ASP A 159 -13.51 13.65 -20.51
CA ASP A 159 -12.88 13.68 -21.84
C ASP A 159 -13.35 12.54 -22.77
N ILE A 160 -14.33 11.73 -22.34
CA ILE A 160 -14.92 10.62 -23.12
C ILE A 160 -16.43 10.87 -23.36
N ARG A 161 -16.84 12.12 -23.54
CA ARG A 161 -18.17 12.49 -24.03
C ARG A 161 -18.10 13.56 -25.11
#